data_AF-A0A842R6E0-F1
#
_entry.id   AF-A0A842R6E0-F1
#
_cell.length_a   1.000
_cell.length_b   1.000
_cell.length_c   1.000
_cell.angle_alpha   90.00
_cell.angle_beta   90.00
_cell.angle_gamma   90.00
#
_symmetry.space_group_name_H-M   'P 1'
#
loop_
_entity.id
_entity.type
_entity.pdbx_description
1 polymer ?
#
loop_
_entity_poly.entity_id
_entity_poly.type
_entity_poly.pdbx_seq_one_letter_code
_entity_poly.pdbx_strand_id
1 'polypeptide(L)'
;MEAVYIIHQGTGNCIVFRKYGDLEFNEDLIAGFLTALKDFSSEVTGGKGKMKNLDMGDYNILLLYHEGILVAGALGRRDDESIAHKALTSVLTEFFNNFKDIVPTWNGNLKVFKGFDKKVDKLTENGKIAEKELLAPFLKKKLPKQIVTMGAITEDEFEFSEYLNGKNTAEDIAEQAGIPVEKVEVMIAKFKDLGFVKFNKL
;
A
#
# COMPACT_ATOMS: atom_id res chain seq x y z
N MET A 1 2.89 2.18 6.17
CA MET A 1 1.74 1.32 6.51
C MET A 1 0.93 2.02 7.56
N GLU A 2 -0.38 2.04 7.39
CA GLU A 2 -1.32 2.68 8.31
C GLU A 2 -1.68 1.78 9.51
N ALA A 3 -1.89 0.49 9.24
CA ALA A 3 -2.26 -0.48 10.27
C ALA A 3 -1.94 -1.92 9.87
N VAL A 4 -1.80 -2.79 10.88
CA VAL A 4 -1.64 -4.24 10.70
C VAL A 4 -2.57 -4.99 11.66
N TYR A 5 -3.24 -6.01 11.12
CA TYR A 5 -4.17 -6.87 11.84
C TYR A 5 -3.72 -8.33 11.73
N ILE A 6 -3.87 -9.08 12.81
CA ILE A 6 -3.81 -10.54 12.83
C ILE A 6 -5.17 -11.02 13.31
N ILE A 7 -5.88 -11.78 12.49
CA ILE A 7 -7.27 -12.16 12.71
C ILE A 7 -7.38 -13.68 12.68
N HIS A 8 -8.09 -14.24 13.65
CA HIS A 8 -8.43 -15.66 13.65
C HIS A 8 -9.62 -15.90 12.70
N GLN A 9 -9.39 -16.62 11.60
CA GLN A 9 -10.39 -16.79 10.54
C GLN A 9 -11.61 -17.60 10.97
N GLY A 10 -11.49 -18.47 11.97
CA GLY A 10 -12.60 -19.31 12.42
C GLY A 10 -13.60 -18.57 13.32
N THR A 11 -13.15 -17.53 14.01
CA THR A 11 -13.98 -16.77 14.97
C THR A 11 -14.19 -15.33 14.55
N GLY A 12 -13.37 -14.80 13.64
CA GLY A 12 -13.35 -13.39 13.27
C GLY A 12 -12.67 -12.47 14.31
N ASN A 13 -12.13 -13.03 15.39
CA ASN A 13 -11.53 -12.22 16.45
C ASN A 13 -10.19 -11.61 15.99
N CYS A 14 -10.00 -10.32 16.28
CA CYS A 14 -8.71 -9.67 16.16
C CYS A 14 -7.78 -10.18 17.29
N ILE A 15 -6.68 -10.83 16.91
CA ILE A 15 -5.64 -11.33 17.82
C ILE A 15 -4.64 -10.21 18.15
N VAL A 16 -4.20 -9.48 17.13
CA VAL A 16 -3.29 -8.35 17.26
C VAL A 16 -3.75 -7.25 16.32
N PHE A 17 -3.81 -6.02 16.84
CA PHE A 17 -4.03 -4.80 16.07
C PHE A 17 -2.91 -3.81 16.37
N ARG A 18 -2.25 -3.31 15.31
CA ARG A 18 -1.29 -2.21 15.38
C ARG A 18 -1.74 -1.07 14.48
N LYS A 19 -1.87 0.12 15.05
CA LYS A 19 -2.07 1.39 14.33
C LYS A 19 -0.75 2.16 14.28
N TYR A 20 -0.39 2.66 13.10
CA TYR A 20 0.83 3.43 12.87
C TYR A 20 0.56 4.82 12.27
N GLY A 21 -0.43 4.91 11.37
CA GLY A 21 -0.87 6.18 10.80
C GLY A 21 -2.21 6.63 11.36
N ASP A 22 -2.88 7.52 10.64
CA ASP A 22 -4.05 8.24 11.16
C ASP A 22 -5.37 7.51 10.89
N LEU A 23 -5.35 6.48 10.04
CA LEU A 23 -6.52 5.69 9.67
C LEU A 23 -7.35 5.25 10.89
N GLU A 24 -8.57 5.78 11.02
CA GLU A 24 -9.48 5.49 12.13
C GLU A 24 -10.43 4.36 11.76
N PHE A 25 -9.95 3.13 11.94
CA PHE A 25 -10.80 1.95 11.87
C PHE A 25 -11.07 1.38 13.25
N ASN A 26 -12.33 0.98 13.47
CA ASN A 26 -12.67 0.11 14.59
C ASN A 26 -12.14 -1.31 14.29
N GLU A 27 -11.33 -1.85 15.20
CA GLU A 27 -10.64 -3.13 15.04
C GLU A 27 -11.60 -4.31 14.86
N ASP A 28 -12.70 -4.35 15.62
CA ASP A 28 -13.70 -5.41 15.55
C ASP A 28 -14.52 -5.32 14.25
N LEU A 29 -14.83 -4.11 13.80
CA LEU A 29 -15.53 -3.88 12.54
C LEU A 29 -14.71 -4.37 11.34
N ILE A 30 -13.42 -4.04 11.30
CA ILE A 30 -12.51 -4.49 10.23
C ILE A 30 -12.35 -6.01 10.28
N ALA A 31 -12.13 -6.58 11.46
CA ALA A 31 -11.97 -8.03 11.57
C ALA A 31 -13.21 -8.80 11.13
N GLY A 32 -14.40 -8.33 11.52
CA GLY A 32 -15.68 -8.88 11.07
C GLY A 32 -15.90 -8.73 9.56
N PHE A 33 -15.65 -7.53 9.02
CA PHE A 33 -15.78 -7.25 7.59
C PHE A 33 -14.87 -8.12 6.73
N LEU A 34 -13.57 -8.22 7.07
CA LEU A 34 -12.61 -9.03 6.31
C LEU A 34 -12.93 -10.53 6.38
N THR A 35 -13.51 -10.99 7.49
CA THR A 35 -13.99 -12.37 7.63
C THR A 35 -15.18 -12.63 6.71
N ALA A 36 -16.19 -11.76 6.74
CA ALA A 36 -17.35 -11.86 5.86
C ALA A 36 -16.96 -11.81 4.37
N LEU A 37 -15.99 -10.97 4.02
CA LEU A 37 -15.48 -10.84 2.66
C LEU A 37 -14.75 -12.09 2.17
N LYS A 38 -13.98 -12.74 3.04
CA LYS A 38 -13.35 -14.04 2.76
C LYS A 38 -14.42 -15.10 2.48
N ASP A 39 -15.44 -15.19 3.32
CA ASP A 39 -16.50 -16.20 3.19
C ASP A 39 -17.29 -15.99 1.88
N PHE A 40 -17.65 -14.73 1.59
CA PHE A 40 -18.26 -14.34 0.31
C PHE A 40 -17.38 -14.71 -0.89
N SER A 41 -16.09 -14.34 -0.86
CA SER A 41 -15.16 -14.63 -1.95
C SER A 41 -15.03 -16.14 -2.19
N SER A 42 -14.98 -16.94 -1.13
CA SER A 42 -14.94 -18.38 -1.21
C SER A 42 -16.21 -18.96 -1.81
N GLU A 43 -17.39 -18.46 -1.42
CA GLU A 43 -18.68 -18.93 -1.94
C GLU A 43 -18.82 -18.68 -3.44
N VAL A 44 -18.57 -17.44 -3.89
CA VAL A 44 -18.74 -17.04 -5.30
C VAL A 44 -17.75 -17.75 -6.23
N THR A 45 -16.61 -18.19 -5.72
CA THR A 45 -15.55 -18.82 -6.51
C THR A 45 -15.50 -20.35 -6.37
N GLY A 46 -16.50 -20.96 -5.72
CA GLY A 46 -16.54 -22.41 -5.50
C GLY A 46 -15.36 -22.92 -4.65
N GLY A 47 -14.95 -22.14 -3.65
CA GLY A 47 -13.88 -22.45 -2.70
C GLY A 47 -12.46 -22.21 -3.20
N LYS A 48 -12.28 -21.72 -4.43
CA LYS A 48 -10.96 -21.58 -5.07
C LYS A 48 -10.36 -20.18 -4.93
N GLY A 49 -11.21 -19.16 -4.80
CA GLY A 49 -10.80 -17.77 -4.71
C GLY A 49 -10.64 -17.32 -3.26
N LYS A 50 -9.56 -16.59 -3.03
CA LYS A 50 -9.38 -15.76 -1.84
C LYS A 50 -9.01 -14.37 -2.32
N MET A 51 -9.72 -13.36 -1.82
CA MET A 51 -9.39 -11.97 -2.09
C MET A 51 -8.03 -11.65 -1.45
N LYS A 52 -7.06 -11.20 -2.25
CA LYS A 52 -5.68 -10.94 -1.79
C LYS A 52 -5.39 -9.45 -1.58
N ASN A 53 -6.08 -8.59 -2.30
CA ASN A 53 -5.93 -7.14 -2.23
C ASN A 53 -7.31 -6.50 -2.34
N LEU A 54 -7.55 -5.45 -1.56
CA LEU A 54 -8.70 -4.55 -1.67
C LEU A 54 -8.16 -3.17 -2.00
N ASP A 55 -8.46 -2.70 -3.20
CA ASP A 55 -8.20 -1.32 -3.61
C ASP A 55 -9.35 -0.42 -3.10
N MET A 56 -9.02 0.56 -2.27
CA MET A 56 -9.97 1.55 -1.72
C MET A 56 -9.65 2.97 -2.21
N GLY A 57 -8.87 3.13 -3.28
CA GLY A 57 -8.43 4.40 -3.83
C GLY A 57 -7.25 4.99 -3.04
N ASP A 58 -7.50 5.57 -1.87
CA ASP A 58 -6.46 6.21 -1.05
C ASP A 58 -5.64 5.23 -0.20
N TYR A 59 -6.19 4.02 -0.03
CA TYR A 59 -5.59 2.97 0.76
C TYR A 59 -5.79 1.62 0.07
N ASN A 60 -4.81 0.74 0.23
CA ASN A 60 -4.92 -0.66 -0.17
C ASN A 60 -4.90 -1.55 1.06
N ILE A 61 -5.72 -2.60 1.09
CA ILE A 61 -5.66 -3.62 2.13
C ILE A 61 -5.12 -4.92 1.54
N LEU A 62 -3.89 -5.27 1.93
CA LEU A 62 -3.30 -6.56 1.60
C LEU A 62 -3.76 -7.64 2.56
N LEU A 63 -4.15 -8.81 2.04
CA LEU A 63 -4.67 -9.94 2.81
C LEU A 63 -3.85 -11.21 2.58
N LEU A 64 -3.25 -11.72 3.66
CA LEU A 64 -2.47 -12.96 3.69
C LEU A 64 -3.15 -14.03 4.55
N TYR A 65 -3.54 -15.14 3.94
CA TYR A 65 -4.23 -16.24 4.62
C TYR A 65 -3.31 -17.44 4.79
N HIS A 66 -3.19 -17.96 5.99
CA HIS A 66 -2.47 -19.22 6.26
C HIS A 66 -2.99 -19.91 7.52
N GLU A 67 -3.25 -21.23 7.44
CA GLU A 67 -3.60 -22.11 8.57
C GLU A 67 -4.53 -21.48 9.63
N GLY A 68 -5.68 -20.91 9.21
CA GLY A 68 -6.68 -20.34 10.12
C GLY A 68 -6.39 -18.91 10.60
N ILE A 69 -5.30 -18.28 10.13
CA ILE A 69 -4.92 -16.90 10.44
C ILE A 69 -4.97 -16.03 9.19
N LEU A 70 -5.52 -14.83 9.32
CA LEU A 70 -5.46 -13.77 8.34
C LEU A 70 -4.56 -12.66 8.88
N VAL A 71 -3.50 -12.32 8.15
CA VAL A 71 -2.74 -11.09 8.37
C VAL A 71 -3.19 -10.08 7.34
N ALA A 72 -3.67 -8.93 7.80
CA ALA A 72 -4.08 -7.83 6.95
C ALA A 72 -3.20 -6.60 7.21
N GLY A 73 -2.77 -5.91 6.15
CA GLY A 73 -2.08 -4.63 6.25
C GLY A 73 -2.84 -3.55 5.49
N ALA A 74 -3.11 -2.42 6.14
CA ALA A 74 -3.59 -1.22 5.47
C ALA A 74 -2.39 -0.37 5.03
N LEU A 75 -2.30 -0.11 3.73
CA LEU A 75 -1.22 0.60 3.07
C LEU A 75 -1.73 1.96 2.64
N GLY A 76 -0.97 3.01 2.92
CA GLY A 76 -1.23 4.34 2.35
C GLY A 76 -0.60 4.47 0.97
N ARG A 77 -0.91 5.56 0.26
CA ARG A 77 -0.34 5.89 -1.06
C ARG A 77 1.20 5.88 -1.12
N ARG A 78 1.85 6.07 0.04
CA ARG A 78 3.32 6.10 0.16
C ARG A 78 3.95 4.72 0.31
N ASP A 79 3.17 3.67 0.48
CA ASP A 79 3.72 2.35 0.75
C ASP A 79 4.01 1.56 -0.53
N ASP A 80 5.19 0.94 -0.60
CA ASP A 80 5.48 -0.09 -1.59
C ASP A 80 4.72 -1.39 -1.28
N GLU A 81 3.83 -1.81 -2.17
CA GLU A 81 3.05 -3.03 -2.00
C GLU A 81 3.93 -4.29 -1.88
N SER A 82 5.02 -4.39 -2.65
CA SER A 82 5.90 -5.57 -2.65
C SER A 82 6.72 -5.68 -1.36
N ILE A 83 7.25 -4.56 -0.87
CA ILE A 83 7.96 -4.51 0.43
C ILE A 83 6.97 -4.79 1.56
N ALA A 84 5.78 -4.18 1.51
CA ALA A 84 4.73 -4.42 2.47
C ALA A 84 4.32 -5.91 2.53
N HIS A 85 4.09 -6.53 1.37
CA HIS A 85 3.77 -7.95 1.28
C HIS A 85 4.85 -8.82 1.92
N LYS A 86 6.14 -8.52 1.68
CA LYS A 86 7.27 -9.24 2.30
C LYS A 86 7.26 -9.09 3.82
N ALA A 87 7.08 -7.87 4.32
CA ALA A 87 7.02 -7.59 5.76
C ALA A 87 5.85 -8.33 6.44
N LEU A 88 4.65 -8.27 5.85
CA LEU A 88 3.48 -8.99 6.37
C LEU A 88 3.66 -10.52 6.30
N THR A 89 4.36 -11.03 5.28
CA THR A 89 4.74 -12.44 5.20
C THR A 89 5.67 -12.81 6.36
N SER A 90 6.65 -11.97 6.68
CA SER A 90 7.52 -12.17 7.85
C SER A 90 6.74 -12.13 9.17
N VAL A 91 5.75 -11.24 9.31
CA VAL A 91 4.84 -11.22 10.47
C VAL A 91 4.08 -12.53 10.60
N LEU A 92 3.51 -13.02 9.51
CA LEU A 92 2.77 -14.28 9.47
C LEU A 92 3.66 -15.47 9.84
N THR A 93 4.85 -15.58 9.23
CA THR A 93 5.82 -16.64 9.54
C THR A 93 6.22 -16.60 11.02
N GLU A 94 6.56 -15.42 11.53
CA GLU A 94 6.95 -15.28 12.94
C GLU A 94 5.78 -15.60 13.88
N PHE A 95 4.54 -15.28 13.50
CA PHE A 95 3.37 -15.66 14.29
C PHE A 95 3.26 -17.17 14.44
N PHE A 96 3.38 -17.92 13.34
CA PHE A 96 3.34 -19.38 13.39
C PHE A 96 4.53 -20.00 14.12
N ASN A 97 5.73 -19.41 14.02
CA ASN A 97 6.88 -19.87 14.81
C ASN A 97 6.64 -19.81 16.32
N ASN A 98 5.77 -18.91 16.80
CA ASN A 98 5.49 -18.75 18.23
C ASN A 98 4.21 -19.47 18.67
N PHE A 99 3.23 -19.64 17.77
CA PHE A 99 1.87 -20.00 18.18
C PHE A 99 1.20 -21.09 17.35
N LYS A 100 1.90 -21.76 16.42
CA LYS A 100 1.32 -22.78 15.54
C LYS A 100 0.49 -23.84 16.27
N ASP A 101 0.96 -24.31 17.43
CA ASP A 101 0.26 -25.37 18.18
C ASP A 101 -0.99 -24.87 18.91
N ILE A 102 -1.06 -23.56 19.17
CA ILE A 102 -2.18 -22.93 19.90
C ILE A 102 -3.32 -22.60 18.95
N VAL A 103 -3.02 -22.16 17.71
CA VAL A 103 -4.03 -21.68 16.75
C VAL A 103 -5.20 -22.66 16.55
N PRO A 104 -5.00 -23.98 16.32
CA PRO A 104 -6.11 -24.90 16.06
C PRO A 104 -7.05 -25.12 17.25
N THR A 105 -6.56 -24.90 18.47
CA THR A 105 -7.29 -25.16 19.73
C THR A 105 -7.60 -23.89 20.51
N TRP A 106 -7.35 -22.73 19.90
CA TRP A 106 -7.48 -21.45 20.56
C TRP A 106 -8.93 -21.15 20.92
N ASN A 107 -9.15 -20.78 22.18
CA ASN A 107 -10.48 -20.60 22.78
C ASN A 107 -10.90 -19.13 22.94
N GLY A 108 -10.23 -18.20 22.25
CA GLY A 108 -10.49 -16.77 22.36
C GLY A 108 -9.68 -16.04 23.44
N ASN A 109 -8.88 -16.74 24.26
CA ASN A 109 -8.04 -16.07 25.26
C ASN A 109 -6.86 -15.33 24.61
N LEU A 110 -6.98 -14.00 24.45
CA LEU A 110 -5.94 -13.15 23.84
C LEU A 110 -4.64 -13.07 24.63
N LYS A 111 -4.65 -13.39 25.94
CA LYS A 111 -3.45 -13.28 26.79
C LYS A 111 -2.31 -14.19 26.31
N VAL A 112 -2.61 -15.26 25.58
CA VAL A 112 -1.60 -16.18 25.03
C VAL A 112 -0.73 -15.54 23.97
N PHE A 113 -1.20 -14.47 23.32
CA PHE A 113 -0.48 -13.73 22.28
C PHE A 113 0.21 -12.46 22.79
N LYS A 114 0.16 -12.22 24.10
CA LYS A 114 0.66 -10.99 24.72
C LYS A 114 2.14 -10.77 24.38
N GLY A 115 2.48 -9.57 23.91
CA GLY A 115 3.85 -9.18 23.57
C GLY A 115 4.21 -9.42 22.10
N PHE A 116 3.38 -10.15 21.33
CA PHE A 116 3.61 -10.32 19.90
C PHE A 116 3.46 -9.00 19.13
N ASP A 117 2.67 -8.06 19.65
CA ASP A 117 2.54 -6.69 19.17
C ASP A 117 3.90 -6.01 18.94
N LYS A 118 4.89 -6.23 19.83
CA LYS A 118 6.25 -5.69 19.69
C LYS A 118 7.03 -6.33 18.56
N LYS A 119 6.76 -7.60 18.25
CA LYS A 119 7.37 -8.28 17.10
C LYS A 119 6.81 -7.72 15.79
N VAL A 120 5.49 -7.45 15.75
CA VAL A 120 4.86 -6.77 14.61
C VAL A 120 5.50 -5.41 14.38
N ASP A 121 5.66 -4.58 15.41
CA ASP A 121 6.35 -3.28 15.30
C ASP A 121 7.74 -3.42 14.71
N LYS A 122 8.53 -4.35 15.24
CA LYS A 122 9.90 -4.54 14.79
C LYS A 122 9.96 -4.97 13.33
N LEU A 123 9.13 -5.93 12.93
CA LEU A 123 9.10 -6.47 11.56
C LEU A 123 8.54 -5.48 10.54
N THR A 124 7.78 -4.49 10.99
CA THR A 124 7.18 -3.47 10.12
C THR A 124 7.86 -2.10 10.27
N GLU A 125 8.95 -2.02 11.05
CA GLU A 125 9.65 -0.78 11.40
C GLU A 125 8.71 0.32 11.91
N ASN A 126 7.78 -0.05 12.80
CA ASN A 126 6.69 0.81 13.29
C ASN A 126 5.87 1.39 12.12
N GLY A 127 5.55 0.55 11.14
CA GLY A 127 4.78 0.90 9.94
C GLY A 127 5.60 1.54 8.82
N LYS A 128 6.89 1.84 9.01
CA LYS A 128 7.69 2.58 8.01
C LYS A 128 8.42 1.71 7.00
N ILE A 129 8.42 0.39 7.17
CA ILE A 129 9.24 -0.52 6.34
C ILE A 129 8.95 -0.40 4.83
N ALA A 130 7.71 -0.06 4.47
CA ALA A 130 7.28 0.06 3.08
C ALA A 130 7.21 1.52 2.61
N GLU A 131 7.51 2.50 3.47
CA GLU A 131 7.35 3.92 3.16
C GLU A 131 8.34 4.36 2.08
N LYS A 132 7.81 4.84 0.96
CA LYS A 132 8.55 5.49 -0.12
C LYS A 132 8.52 7.00 0.06
N GLU A 133 9.59 7.63 -0.42
CA GLU A 133 9.56 9.08 -0.64
C GLU A 133 8.63 9.39 -1.83
N LEU A 134 7.58 10.15 -1.59
CA LEU A 134 6.78 10.73 -2.66
C LEU A 134 7.54 11.91 -3.26
N LEU A 135 7.75 11.86 -4.57
CA LEU A 135 8.49 12.87 -5.31
C LEU A 135 7.55 13.59 -6.29
N ALA A 136 7.42 14.90 -6.11
CA ALA A 136 6.65 15.75 -7.01
C ALA A 136 7.57 16.47 -8.00
N PRO A 137 7.48 16.17 -9.31
CA PRO A 137 8.31 16.83 -10.32
C PRO A 137 7.88 18.30 -10.51
N PHE A 138 8.86 19.17 -10.71
CA PHE A 138 8.64 20.56 -11.11
C PHE A 138 9.63 21.04 -12.15
N LEU A 139 9.18 21.95 -13.01
CA LEU A 139 10.06 22.65 -13.93
C LEU A 139 10.96 23.65 -13.18
N LYS A 140 12.28 23.57 -13.42
CA LYS A 140 13.25 24.54 -12.88
C LYS A 140 12.94 25.97 -13.34
N LYS A 141 12.42 26.12 -14.56
CA LYS A 141 11.99 27.37 -15.21
C LYS A 141 10.88 27.06 -16.21
N LYS A 142 10.01 28.03 -16.48
CA LYS A 142 8.97 27.90 -17.51
C LYS A 142 9.61 27.63 -18.89
N LEU A 143 9.09 26.65 -19.62
CA LEU A 143 9.58 26.31 -20.95
C LEU A 143 9.06 27.32 -22.00
N PRO A 144 9.91 27.84 -22.89
CA PRO A 144 9.46 28.70 -23.98
C PRO A 144 8.91 27.87 -25.15
N LYS A 145 7.83 28.30 -25.80
CA LYS A 145 7.21 27.58 -26.94
C LYS A 145 8.17 27.27 -28.10
N GLN A 146 9.21 28.08 -28.28
CA GLN A 146 10.23 27.88 -29.32
C GLN A 146 10.94 26.52 -29.22
N ILE A 147 10.98 25.90 -28.03
CA ILE A 147 11.59 24.59 -27.83
C ILE A 147 10.88 23.47 -28.60
N VAL A 148 9.57 23.63 -28.84
CA VAL A 148 8.78 22.73 -29.69
C VAL A 148 9.18 22.93 -31.15
N THR A 149 9.29 24.18 -31.59
CA THR A 149 9.72 24.53 -32.96
C THR A 149 11.15 24.04 -33.26
N MET A 150 12.02 24.00 -32.24
CA MET A 150 13.37 23.44 -32.34
C MET A 150 13.41 21.90 -32.35
N GLY A 151 12.26 21.24 -32.16
CA GLY A 151 12.14 19.77 -32.20
C GLY A 151 12.70 19.06 -30.97
N ALA A 152 13.00 19.77 -29.88
CA ALA A 152 13.55 19.14 -28.67
C ALA A 152 12.46 18.39 -27.86
N ILE A 153 11.21 18.87 -27.93
CA ILE A 153 10.02 18.23 -27.37
C ILE A 153 8.82 18.39 -28.31
N THR A 154 7.78 17.59 -28.14
CA THR A 154 6.51 17.67 -28.89
C THR A 154 5.53 18.68 -28.28
N GLU A 155 4.44 18.99 -28.98
CA GLU A 155 3.36 19.83 -28.43
C GLU A 155 2.71 19.15 -27.21
N ASP A 156 2.41 17.85 -27.29
CA ASP A 156 1.89 17.07 -26.16
C ASP A 156 2.80 17.12 -24.93
N GLU A 157 4.13 17.07 -25.13
CA GLU A 157 5.11 17.18 -24.04
C GLU A 157 5.16 18.61 -23.48
N PHE A 158 5.01 19.62 -24.32
CA PHE A 158 4.92 21.01 -23.88
C PHE A 158 3.66 21.25 -23.04
N GLU A 159 2.51 20.73 -23.45
CA GLU A 159 1.27 20.78 -22.66
C GLU A 159 1.41 19.99 -21.35
N PHE A 160 2.00 18.78 -21.39
CA PHE A 160 2.31 17.98 -20.21
C PHE A 160 3.15 18.75 -19.18
N SER A 161 4.05 19.64 -19.64
CA SER A 161 4.94 20.39 -18.77
C SER A 161 4.21 21.30 -17.77
N GLU A 162 2.97 21.68 -18.05
CA GLU A 162 2.13 22.49 -17.15
C GLU A 162 1.68 21.72 -15.89
N TYR A 163 1.68 20.38 -15.93
CA TYR A 163 1.40 19.55 -14.74
C TYR A 163 2.59 19.45 -13.78
N LEU A 164 3.80 19.82 -14.22
CA LEU A 164 5.05 19.72 -13.45
C LEU A 164 5.22 20.93 -12.51
N ASN A 165 4.42 20.94 -11.45
CA ASN A 165 4.29 22.06 -10.51
C ASN A 165 4.92 21.82 -9.13
N GLY A 166 5.44 20.62 -8.86
CA GLY A 166 6.08 20.26 -7.59
C GLY A 166 5.12 19.98 -6.44
N LYS A 167 3.83 19.76 -6.73
CA LYS A 167 2.78 19.42 -5.76
C LYS A 167 2.17 18.03 -5.97
N ASN A 168 2.17 17.53 -7.20
CA ASN A 168 1.54 16.28 -7.61
C ASN A 168 2.62 15.22 -7.87
N THR A 169 2.40 13.96 -7.50
CA THR A 169 3.27 12.83 -7.91
C THR A 169 3.04 12.43 -9.37
N ALA A 170 3.80 11.44 -9.87
CA ALA A 170 3.57 10.91 -11.21
C ALA A 170 2.16 10.29 -11.34
N GLU A 171 1.68 9.61 -10.30
CA GLU A 171 0.35 9.03 -10.23
C GLU A 171 -0.74 10.11 -10.25
N ASP A 172 -0.59 11.17 -9.42
CA ASP A 172 -1.55 12.28 -9.39
C ASP A 172 -1.62 12.99 -10.76
N ILE A 173 -0.47 13.15 -11.43
CA ILE A 173 -0.42 13.75 -12.77
C ILE A 173 -1.09 12.83 -13.80
N ALA A 174 -0.88 11.52 -13.71
CA ALA A 174 -1.49 10.53 -14.59
C ALA A 174 -3.03 10.59 -14.50
N GLU A 175 -3.56 10.67 -13.28
CA GLU A 175 -4.99 10.82 -13.02
C GLU A 175 -5.52 12.15 -13.58
N GLN A 176 -4.87 13.28 -13.28
CA GLN A 176 -5.29 14.61 -13.73
C GLN A 176 -5.25 14.76 -15.26
N ALA A 177 -4.23 14.21 -15.90
CA ALA A 177 -4.04 14.28 -17.35
C ALA A 177 -4.80 13.18 -18.11
N GLY A 178 -5.38 12.19 -17.41
CA GLY A 178 -6.10 11.08 -18.02
C GLY A 178 -5.22 10.19 -18.90
N ILE A 179 -3.93 10.02 -18.53
CA ILE A 179 -2.97 9.21 -19.27
C ILE A 179 -2.32 8.16 -18.35
N PRO A 180 -1.81 7.03 -18.90
CA PRO A 180 -1.16 6.00 -18.09
C PRO A 180 0.07 6.53 -17.33
N VAL A 181 0.29 6.05 -16.10
CA VAL A 181 1.41 6.48 -15.26
C VAL A 181 2.77 6.17 -15.91
N GLU A 182 2.89 5.07 -16.65
CA GLU A 182 4.10 4.70 -17.37
C GLU A 182 4.46 5.76 -18.43
N LYS A 183 3.45 6.36 -19.06
CA LYS A 183 3.65 7.46 -20.02
C LYS A 183 4.12 8.72 -19.30
N VAL A 184 3.56 9.02 -18.13
CA VAL A 184 4.00 10.14 -17.28
C VAL A 184 5.45 9.96 -16.84
N GLU A 185 5.83 8.78 -16.38
CA GLU A 185 7.20 8.46 -15.95
C GLU A 185 8.20 8.63 -17.10
N VAL A 186 7.86 8.15 -18.30
CA VAL A 186 8.70 8.33 -19.50
C VAL A 186 8.89 9.82 -19.83
N MET A 187 7.83 10.62 -19.76
CA MET A 187 7.91 12.07 -19.98
C MET A 187 8.74 12.77 -18.90
N ILE A 188 8.55 12.44 -17.62
CA ILE A 188 9.36 12.98 -16.52
C ILE A 188 10.83 12.62 -16.71
N ALA A 189 11.13 11.37 -17.08
CA ALA A 189 12.50 10.92 -17.34
C ALA A 189 13.16 11.72 -18.47
N LYS A 190 12.46 11.91 -19.60
CA LYS A 190 12.94 12.75 -20.70
C LYS A 190 13.24 14.18 -20.25
N PHE A 191 12.34 14.80 -19.49
CA PHE A 191 12.52 16.17 -19.01
C PHE A 191 13.66 16.29 -17.99
N LYS A 192 13.89 15.24 -17.21
CA LYS A 192 15.04 15.13 -16.30
C LYS A 192 16.35 15.04 -17.08
N ASP A 193 16.41 14.22 -18.13
CA ASP A 193 17.59 14.06 -19.00
C ASP A 193 17.93 15.35 -19.75
N LEU A 194 16.91 16.09 -20.20
CA LEU A 194 17.07 17.43 -20.76
C LEU A 194 17.42 18.50 -19.71
N GLY A 195 17.43 18.14 -18.43
CA GLY A 195 17.79 19.02 -17.33
C GLY A 195 16.71 20.04 -16.96
N PHE A 196 15.46 19.85 -17.37
CA PHE A 196 14.34 20.77 -17.10
C PHE A 196 13.67 20.55 -15.75
N VAL A 197 13.71 19.33 -15.22
CA VAL A 197 12.96 18.94 -14.02
C VAL A 197 13.83 18.78 -12.77
N LYS A 198 13.23 19.08 -11.61
CA LYS A 198 13.68 18.69 -10.24
C LYS A 198 12.50 18.09 -9.48
N PHE A 199 12.76 17.55 -8.30
CA PHE A 199 11.74 16.92 -7.46
C PHE A 199 11.68 17.58 -6.08
N ASN A 200 10.46 17.78 -5.57
CA ASN A 200 10.20 18.07 -4.17
C ASN A 200 9.83 16.78 -3.45
N LYS A 201 10.18 16.67 -2.18
CA LYS A 201 9.64 15.64 -1.30
C LYS A 201 8.28 16.11 -0.77
N LEU A 202 7.28 15.23 -0.79
CA LEU A 202 5.95 15.48 -0.22
C LEU A 202 5.83 14.87 1.19
#